data_AF-A0A1W9HCP7-F1
#
_entry.id   AF-A0A1W9HCP7-F1
#
_cell.length_a   1.000
_cell.length_b   1.000
_cell.length_c   1.000
_cell.angle_alpha   90.00
_cell.angle_beta   90.00
_cell.angle_gamma   90.00
#
_symmetry.space_group_name_H-M   'P 1'
#
loop_
_entity.id
_entity.type
_entity.pdbx_description
1 polymer ?
#
loop_
_entity_poly.entity_id
_entity_poly.type
_entity_poly.pdbx_seq_one_letter_code
_entity_poly.pdbx_strand_id
1 'polypeptide(L)'
;MIAQLLGSLVAILALAGLARWLGLGGGGIDSEAAAIAEAEASFTGFRATRATLSSDGASALVAGADGSFVVLKRHGAHLAGRRVGAAQLAETPEGWRVDPGDARFGSVLVRR
;
A
#
# COMPACT_ATOMS: atom_id res chain seq x y z
N MET A 1 23.87 -12.28 34.39
CA MET A 1 22.50 -12.25 33.81
C MET A 1 22.13 -10.88 33.27
N ILE A 2 22.20 -9.79 34.07
CA ILE A 2 21.83 -8.42 33.63
C ILE A 2 22.70 -7.89 32.46
N ALA A 3 24.01 -8.14 32.47
CA ALA A 3 24.91 -7.72 31.39
C ALA A 3 24.55 -8.34 30.02
N GLN A 4 24.04 -9.57 30.01
CA GLN A 4 23.63 -10.25 28.77
C GLN A 4 22.29 -9.70 28.26
N LEU A 5 21.37 -9.32 29.16
CA LEU A 5 20.15 -8.61 28.79
C LEU A 5 20.45 -7.21 28.23
N LEU A 6 21.37 -6.46 28.86
CA LEU A 6 21.74 -5.13 28.37
C LEU A 6 22.46 -5.22 27.02
N GLY A 7 23.37 -6.20 26.87
CA GLY A 7 24.06 -6.44 25.60
C GLY A 7 23.09 -6.83 24.47
N SER A 8 22.14 -7.73 24.74
CA SER A 8 21.16 -8.14 23.73
C SER A 8 20.19 -7.00 23.37
N LEU A 9 19.77 -6.20 24.35
CA LEU A 9 18.91 -5.05 24.12
C LEU A 9 19.59 -4.00 23.23
N VAL A 10 20.86 -3.68 23.51
CA VAL A 10 21.64 -2.75 22.67
C VAL A 10 21.79 -3.28 21.25
N ALA A 11 22.05 -4.58 21.08
CA ALA A 11 22.14 -5.19 19.75
C ALA A 11 20.82 -5.13 18.98
N ILE A 12 19.68 -5.39 19.63
CA ILE A 12 18.35 -5.28 19.02
C ILE A 12 18.04 -3.84 18.63
N LEU A 13 18.33 -2.87 19.51
CA LEU A 13 18.12 -1.44 19.20
C LEU A 13 18.99 -0.97 18.05
N ALA A 14 20.23 -1.45 17.95
CA ALA A 14 21.11 -1.17 16.82
C ALA A 14 20.54 -1.73 15.50
N LEU A 15 20.05 -2.97 15.51
CA LEU A 15 19.39 -3.59 14.34
C LEU A 15 18.10 -2.85 13.94
N ALA A 16 17.26 -2.51 14.92
CA ALA A 16 16.03 -1.76 14.68
C ALA A 16 16.32 -0.35 14.13
N GLY A 17 17.34 0.32 14.67
CA GLY A 17 17.82 1.60 14.15
C GLY A 17 18.32 1.50 12.71
N LEU A 18 19.10 0.46 12.40
CA LEU A 18 19.59 0.20 11.05
C LEU A 18 18.45 -0.09 10.08
N ALA A 19 17.47 -0.92 10.46
CA ALA A 19 16.28 -1.19 9.65
C ALA A 19 15.50 0.10 9.36
N ARG A 20 15.36 0.98 10.36
CA ARG A 20 14.70 2.27 10.19
C ARG A 20 15.49 3.22 9.29
N TRP A 21 16.83 3.23 9.40
CA TRP A 21 17.70 4.01 8.54
C TRP A 21 17.64 3.54 7.07
N LEU A 22 17.50 2.24 6.85
CA LEU A 22 17.30 1.63 5.54
C LEU A 22 15.88 1.81 4.98
N GLY A 23 14.98 2.50 5.70
CA GLY A 23 13.59 2.72 5.26
C GLY A 23 12.72 1.46 5.28
N LEU A 24 13.16 0.39 5.94
CA LEU A 24 12.44 -0.88 6.04
C LEU A 24 11.26 -0.72 7.02
N GLY A 25 10.14 -0.19 6.53
CA GLY A 25 8.90 0.00 7.29
C GLY A 25 8.09 1.25 6.93
N GLY A 26 8.61 2.14 6.09
CA GLY A 26 8.01 3.45 5.77
C GLY A 26 7.18 3.50 4.48
N GLY A 27 6.46 2.42 4.13
CA GLY A 27 5.71 2.32 2.86
C GLY A 27 4.20 2.53 3.00
N GLY A 28 3.75 3.49 3.80
CA GLY A 28 2.33 3.86 3.89
C GLY A 28 1.89 4.71 2.70
N ILE A 29 0.61 4.69 2.37
CA ILE A 29 0.04 5.68 1.45
C ILE A 29 -0.37 6.87 2.31
N ASP A 30 0.48 7.90 2.36
CA ASP A 30 0.30 9.00 3.32
C ASP A 30 -0.71 10.07 2.86
N SER A 31 -1.04 10.11 1.56
CA SER A 31 -2.00 11.05 1.00
C SER A 31 -2.58 10.60 -0.34
N GLU A 32 -3.70 11.20 -0.74
CA GLU A 32 -4.31 11.01 -2.07
C GLU A 32 -3.33 11.39 -3.19
N ALA A 33 -2.59 12.48 -3.01
CA ALA A 33 -1.58 12.91 -3.96
C ALA A 33 -0.44 11.89 -4.12
N ALA A 34 0.02 11.28 -3.02
CA ALA A 34 1.02 10.22 -3.05
C ALA A 34 0.49 8.97 -3.76
N ALA A 35 -0.76 8.57 -3.50
CA ALA A 35 -1.39 7.44 -4.19
C ALA A 35 -1.50 7.67 -5.71
N ILE A 36 -1.87 8.88 -6.10
CA ILE A 36 -1.96 9.30 -7.51
C ILE A 36 -0.58 9.24 -8.17
N ALA A 37 0.43 9.87 -7.55
CA ALA A 37 1.78 9.91 -8.08
C ALA A 37 2.36 8.50 -8.24
N GLU A 38 2.16 7.63 -7.25
CA GLU A 38 2.61 6.24 -7.32
C GLU A 38 1.91 5.45 -8.44
N ALA A 39 0.60 5.64 -8.60
CA ALA A 39 -0.17 4.96 -9.65
C ALA A 39 0.26 5.42 -11.06
N GLU A 40 0.47 6.72 -11.27
CA GLU A 40 0.93 7.23 -12.57
C GLU A 40 2.39 6.85 -12.86
N ALA A 41 3.26 6.82 -11.83
CA ALA A 41 4.64 6.36 -11.99
C ALA A 41 4.74 4.86 -12.27
N SER A 42 3.89 4.05 -11.64
CA SER A 42 3.87 2.59 -11.81
C SER A 42 3.22 2.12 -13.11
N PHE A 43 2.25 2.88 -13.63
CA PHE A 43 1.46 2.51 -14.80
C PHE A 43 1.54 3.57 -15.89
N THR A 44 2.44 3.38 -16.85
CA THR A 44 2.57 4.28 -18.01
C THR A 44 1.24 4.44 -18.76
N GLY A 45 0.84 5.69 -19.01
CA GLY A 45 -0.41 6.02 -19.69
C GLY A 45 -1.67 5.91 -18.80
N PHE A 46 -1.51 5.63 -17.51
CA PHE A 46 -2.58 5.84 -16.54
C PHE A 46 -2.59 7.31 -16.12
N ARG A 47 -3.77 7.94 -16.18
CA ARG A 47 -3.98 9.33 -15.76
C ARG A 47 -5.01 9.36 -14.66
N ALA A 48 -4.57 9.62 -13.43
CA ALA A 48 -5.44 9.56 -12.28
C ALA A 48 -6.37 10.79 -12.22
N THR A 49 -7.56 10.59 -11.69
CA THR A 49 -8.55 11.65 -11.45
C THR A 49 -8.87 11.79 -9.97
N ARG A 50 -8.87 10.67 -9.23
CA ARG A 50 -9.17 10.62 -7.81
C ARG A 50 -8.47 9.46 -7.16
N ALA A 51 -8.12 9.59 -5.89
CA ALA A 51 -7.72 8.47 -5.05
C ALA A 51 -8.62 8.41 -3.82
N THR A 52 -8.89 7.20 -3.35
CA THR A 52 -9.55 6.92 -2.07
C THR A 52 -8.59 6.07 -1.27
N LEU A 53 -8.16 6.57 -0.11
CA LEU A 53 -7.30 5.82 0.80
C LEU A 53 -8.13 4.95 1.71
N SER A 54 -7.54 3.82 2.09
CA SER A 54 -8.04 3.04 3.20
C SER A 54 -7.82 3.79 4.52
N SER A 55 -8.76 3.71 5.45
CA SER A 55 -8.65 4.34 6.78
C SER A 55 -7.45 3.87 7.62
N ASP A 56 -6.86 2.72 7.29
CA ASP A 56 -5.63 2.20 7.89
C ASP A 56 -4.34 2.57 7.13
N GLY A 57 -4.45 3.31 6.01
CA GLY A 57 -3.34 3.68 5.14
C GLY A 57 -2.63 2.51 4.46
N ALA A 58 -3.20 1.29 4.53
CA ALA A 58 -2.59 0.08 4.00
C ALA A 58 -2.93 -0.19 2.53
N SER A 59 -3.96 0.47 1.99
CA SER A 59 -4.38 0.34 0.59
C SER A 59 -5.00 1.63 0.08
N ALA A 60 -5.04 1.79 -1.24
CA ALA A 60 -5.75 2.88 -1.89
C ALA A 60 -6.35 2.40 -3.21
N LEU A 61 -7.45 3.02 -3.59
CA LEU A 61 -8.08 2.86 -4.89
C LEU A 61 -7.94 4.15 -5.68
N VAL A 62 -7.30 4.09 -6.84
CA VAL A 62 -7.07 5.25 -7.72
C VAL A 62 -7.92 5.09 -8.97
N ALA A 63 -8.76 6.07 -9.27
CA ALA A 63 -9.60 6.10 -10.46
C ALA A 63 -8.88 6.82 -11.61
N GLY A 64 -8.84 6.19 -12.78
CA GLY A 64 -8.29 6.74 -14.01
C GLY A 64 -9.31 7.50 -14.84
N ALA A 65 -8.85 8.44 -15.66
CA ALA A 65 -9.70 9.22 -16.57
C ALA A 65 -10.35 8.39 -17.68
N ASP A 66 -9.80 7.21 -17.96
CA ASP A 66 -10.27 6.24 -18.95
C ASP A 66 -11.32 5.25 -18.38
N GLY A 67 -11.75 5.44 -17.13
CA GLY A 67 -12.64 4.52 -16.43
C GLY A 67 -11.96 3.24 -15.93
N SER A 68 -10.63 3.15 -16.06
CA SER A 68 -9.84 2.11 -15.40
C SER A 68 -9.56 2.49 -13.94
N PHE A 69 -9.28 1.50 -13.11
CA PHE A 69 -8.89 1.72 -11.72
C PHE A 69 -7.52 1.09 -11.47
N VAL A 70 -6.78 1.63 -10.52
CA VAL A 70 -5.56 1.04 -9.98
C VAL A 70 -5.78 0.83 -8.49
N VAL A 71 -5.67 -0.41 -8.04
CA VAL A 71 -5.62 -0.72 -6.61
C VAL A 71 -4.16 -0.76 -6.18
N LEU A 72 -3.84 -0.01 -5.14
CA LEU A 72 -2.56 -0.03 -4.46
C LEU A 72 -2.75 -0.72 -3.11
N LYS A 73 -1.80 -1.58 -2.75
CA LYS A 73 -1.71 -2.16 -1.41
C LYS A 73 -0.28 -2.09 -0.90
N ARG A 74 -0.13 -1.95 0.40
CA ARG A 74 1.18 -2.04 1.05
C ARG A 74 1.69 -3.48 0.97
N HIS A 75 2.91 -3.63 0.49
CA HIS A 75 3.64 -4.90 0.43
C HIS A 75 5.04 -4.72 1.01
N GLY A 76 5.15 -4.88 2.33
CA GLY A 76 6.39 -4.61 3.07
C GLY A 76 6.74 -3.12 3.04
N ALA A 77 7.93 -2.79 2.53
CA ALA A 77 8.40 -1.42 2.36
C ALA A 77 7.94 -0.76 1.05
N HIS A 78 7.32 -1.51 0.14
CA HIS A 78 6.90 -1.04 -1.18
C HIS A 78 5.38 -1.07 -1.34
N LEU A 79 4.89 -0.35 -2.35
CA LEU A 79 3.51 -0.40 -2.79
C LEU A 79 3.39 -1.37 -3.97
N ALA A 80 2.47 -2.32 -3.86
CA ALA A 80 2.11 -3.20 -4.97
C ALA A 80 0.83 -2.66 -5.60
N GLY A 81 0.90 -2.31 -6.89
CA GLY A 81 -0.23 -1.83 -7.66
C GLY A 81 -0.77 -2.87 -8.65
N ARG A 82 -2.07 -2.80 -8.95
CA ARG A 82 -2.65 -3.51 -10.10
C ARG A 82 -3.74 -2.69 -10.76
N ARG A 83 -3.72 -2.64 -12.10
CA ARG A 83 -4.83 -2.09 -12.89
C ARG A 83 -5.98 -3.10 -12.90
N VAL A 84 -7.17 -2.62 -12.61
CA VAL A 84 -8.40 -3.41 -12.50
C VAL A 84 -9.53 -2.69 -13.24
N GLY A 85 -10.45 -3.47 -13.79
CA GLY A 85 -11.67 -2.95 -14.41
C GLY A 85 -12.78 -2.75 -13.38
N ALA A 86 -13.81 -1.96 -13.72
CA ALA A 86 -14.96 -1.71 -12.87
C ALA A 86 -15.67 -3.01 -12.39
N ALA A 87 -15.72 -4.04 -13.23
CA ALA A 87 -16.32 -5.33 -12.89
C ALA A 87 -15.60 -6.09 -11.76
N GLN A 88 -14.37 -5.68 -11.43
CA GLN A 88 -13.55 -6.28 -10.37
C GLN A 88 -13.66 -5.52 -9.04
N LEU A 89 -14.44 -4.43 -9.02
CA LEU A 89 -14.74 -3.66 -7.82
C LEU A 89 -16.13 -4.05 -7.31
N ALA A 90 -16.21 -4.34 -6.01
CA ALA A 90 -17.46 -4.49 -5.30
C ALA A 90 -17.47 -3.50 -4.13
N GLU A 91 -18.47 -2.62 -4.10
CA GLU A 91 -18.71 -1.77 -2.94
C GLU A 91 -19.30 -2.64 -1.82
N THR A 92 -18.72 -2.55 -0.62
CA THR A 92 -19.15 -3.23 0.58
C THR A 92 -19.40 -2.21 1.69
N PRO A 93 -20.15 -2.56 2.75
CA PRO A 93 -20.38 -1.66 3.89
C PRO A 93 -19.09 -1.14 4.53
N GLU A 94 -18.01 -1.91 4.44
CA GLU A 94 -16.69 -1.58 4.98
C GLU A 94 -15.83 -0.74 4.03
N GLY A 95 -16.20 -0.62 2.74
CA GLY A 95 -15.44 0.13 1.74
C GLY A 95 -15.49 -0.52 0.35
N TRP A 96 -14.33 -0.62 -0.32
CA TRP A 96 -14.24 -1.20 -1.66
C TRP A 96 -13.45 -2.50 -1.64
N ARG A 97 -14.09 -3.60 -2.02
CA ARG A 97 -13.42 -4.88 -2.25
C ARG A 97 -12.99 -4.96 -3.71
N VAL A 98 -11.71 -5.16 -3.94
CA VAL A 98 -11.11 -5.30 -5.26
C VAL A 98 -10.59 -6.72 -5.43
N ASP A 99 -11.03 -7.41 -6.47
CA ASP A 99 -10.48 -8.70 -6.89
C ASP A 99 -9.71 -8.58 -8.21
N PRO A 100 -8.38 -8.37 -8.15
CA PRO A 100 -7.57 -8.22 -9.35
C PRO A 100 -7.45 -9.50 -10.19
N GLY A 101 -7.97 -10.65 -9.75
CA GLY A 101 -7.95 -11.91 -10.50
C GLY A 101 -6.58 -12.60 -10.56
N ASP A 102 -5.59 -12.08 -9.83
CA ASP A 102 -4.26 -12.68 -9.70
C ASP A 102 -4.12 -13.31 -8.30
N ALA A 103 -3.95 -14.63 -8.26
CA ALA A 103 -3.82 -15.40 -7.02
C ALA A 103 -2.66 -14.93 -6.12
N ARG A 104 -1.60 -14.34 -6.70
CA ARG A 104 -0.45 -13.82 -5.94
C ARG A 104 -0.72 -12.43 -5.36
N PHE A 105 -1.58 -11.65 -6.00
CA PHE A 105 -1.99 -10.34 -5.49
C PHE A 105 -3.11 -10.47 -4.45
N GLY A 106 -4.03 -11.43 -4.62
CA GLY A 106 -5.15 -11.65 -3.72
C GLY A 106 -6.16 -10.49 -3.70
N SER A 107 -7.27 -10.68 -2.99
CA SER A 107 -8.29 -9.63 -2.84
C SER A 107 -7.81 -8.51 -1.91
N VAL A 108 -8.07 -7.26 -2.28
CA VAL A 108 -7.75 -6.07 -1.45
C VAL A 108 -9.05 -5.43 -0.98
N LEU A 109 -9.10 -5.08 0.31
CA LEU A 109 -10.14 -4.24 0.86
C LEU A 109 -9.56 -2.83 1.08
N VAL A 110 -10.19 -1.84 0.50
CA VAL A 110 -9.92 -0.41 0.76
C VAL A 110 -11.00 0.06 1.70
N ARG A 111 -10.68 0.18 2.99
CA ARG A 111 -11.66 0.50 4.02
C ARG A 111 -12.00 1.98 3.98
N ARG A 112 -13.28 2.33 4.02
CA ARG A 112 -13.68 3.74 4.06
C ARG A 112 -13.43 4.36 5.44
#